data_AF-A0A4D7JRU5-F1
#
_entry.id   AF-A0A4D7JRU5-F1
#
_cell.length_a   1.000
_cell.length_b   1.000
_cell.length_c   1.000
_cell.angle_alpha   90.00
_cell.angle_beta   90.00
_cell.angle_gamma   90.00
#
_symmetry.space_group_name_H-M   'P 1'
#
loop_
_entity.id
_entity.type
_entity.pdbx_description
1 polymer ?
#
loop_
_entity_poly.entity_id
_entity_poly.type
_entity_poly.pdbx_seq_one_letter_code
_entity_poly.pdbx_strand_id
1 'polypeptide(L)'
;MWTDSIKYLETDTAYSGWYESSADEFELSGKDIGWANNLQDVQVNIYFGSWCGDSKNYVPKFIKLWKEIGLKENQLKLYALYDGKVEGKYKQGPDAEEKGLKIHRVPTFIFYRNDKEFARIVESPVNDLETDLAQIALGYPSIPNYRAADYILELFKNQTIEEIKAEKRKHVIECYYKTGKSNELNTLGYVLLDANRIEEALFVFETNMYIFKYQPNVYDSYAEANVMAGNYEVAKNLYNKVLELDPENKNAKEKLKEIENSNP
;
A
#
# COMPACT_ATOMS: atom_id res chain seq x y z
N MET A 1 -26.13 -4.83 -5.38
CA MET A 1 -24.83 -5.10 -6.01
C MET A 1 -23.65 -4.74 -5.12
N TRP A 2 -23.59 -3.59 -4.43
CA TRP A 2 -22.45 -3.26 -3.53
C TRP A 2 -22.66 -3.60 -2.05
N THR A 3 -23.89 -3.48 -1.54
CA THR A 3 -24.30 -4.00 -0.21
C THR A 3 -24.11 -5.51 -0.09
N ASP A 4 -24.04 -6.20 -1.23
CA ASP A 4 -23.83 -7.64 -1.27
C ASP A 4 -22.39 -8.01 -0.86
N SER A 5 -21.40 -7.13 -1.08
CA SER A 5 -19.99 -7.37 -0.74
C SER A 5 -19.73 -7.28 0.77
N ILE A 6 -20.32 -6.31 1.47
CA ILE A 6 -20.17 -6.18 2.93
C ILE A 6 -20.86 -7.35 3.62
N LYS A 7 -22.09 -7.67 3.21
CA LYS A 7 -22.81 -8.85 3.69
C LYS A 7 -22.02 -10.15 3.47
N TYR A 8 -21.30 -10.26 2.36
CA TYR A 8 -20.45 -11.41 2.08
C TYR A 8 -19.31 -11.54 3.10
N LEU A 9 -18.64 -10.44 3.46
CA LEU A 9 -17.63 -10.45 4.54
C LEU A 9 -18.22 -10.80 5.91
N GLU A 10 -19.45 -10.36 6.18
CA GLU A 10 -20.15 -10.62 7.45
C GLU A 10 -20.61 -12.08 7.61
N THR A 11 -20.91 -12.78 6.50
CA THR A 11 -21.62 -14.07 6.54
C THR A 11 -20.84 -15.27 6.01
N ASP A 12 -19.87 -15.07 5.12
CA ASP A 12 -19.06 -16.18 4.59
C ASP A 12 -18.12 -16.72 5.68
N THR A 13 -18.07 -18.04 5.83
CA THR A 13 -17.30 -18.70 6.90
C THR A 13 -15.80 -18.49 6.78
N ALA A 14 -15.28 -18.14 5.61
CA ALA A 14 -13.88 -17.79 5.43
C ALA A 14 -13.54 -16.38 5.97
N TYR A 15 -14.55 -15.52 6.15
CA TYR A 15 -14.35 -14.11 6.47
C TYR A 15 -14.98 -13.66 7.79
N SER A 16 -16.15 -14.18 8.12
CA SER A 16 -16.97 -13.74 9.24
C SER A 16 -16.22 -13.74 10.57
N GLY A 17 -15.39 -14.76 10.83
CA GLY A 17 -14.66 -14.88 12.09
C GLY A 17 -13.69 -13.73 12.37
N TRP A 18 -12.88 -13.30 11.39
CA TRP A 18 -11.99 -12.16 11.59
C TRP A 18 -12.72 -10.83 11.44
N TYR A 19 -13.80 -10.79 10.66
CA TYR A 19 -14.62 -9.60 10.49
C TYR A 19 -15.29 -9.22 11.82
N GLU A 20 -16.01 -10.17 12.43
CA GLU A 20 -16.73 -10.00 13.70
C GLU A 20 -15.75 -9.63 14.82
N SER A 21 -14.66 -10.41 14.98
CA SER A 21 -13.64 -10.12 15.99
C SER A 21 -13.08 -8.69 15.88
N SER A 22 -12.78 -8.23 14.68
CA SER A 22 -12.22 -6.89 14.50
C SER A 22 -13.27 -5.80 14.68
N ALA A 23 -14.51 -6.04 14.25
CA ALA A 23 -15.61 -5.10 14.48
C ALA A 23 -15.92 -4.95 15.98
N ASP A 24 -15.91 -6.04 16.74
CA ASP A 24 -16.19 -6.04 18.19
C ASP A 24 -15.15 -5.28 19.00
N GLU A 25 -13.89 -5.26 18.55
CA GLU A 25 -12.82 -4.47 19.18
C GLU A 25 -13.00 -2.95 19.03
N PHE A 26 -13.88 -2.49 18.13
CA PHE A 26 -14.14 -1.06 17.97
C PHE A 26 -15.33 -0.60 18.81
N GLU A 27 -15.11 0.46 19.57
CA GLU A 27 -16.14 1.18 20.31
C GLU A 27 -16.04 2.66 19.96
N LEU A 28 -17.17 3.26 19.58
CA LEU A 28 -17.27 4.70 19.40
C LEU A 28 -17.07 5.41 20.75
N SER A 29 -16.07 6.28 20.82
CA SER A 29 -15.66 6.94 22.07
C SER A 29 -16.37 8.27 22.30
N GLY A 30 -16.71 8.99 21.23
CA GLY A 30 -17.34 10.30 21.27
C GLY A 30 -18.86 10.28 21.47
N LYS A 31 -19.36 11.18 22.33
CA LYS A 31 -20.82 11.44 22.46
C LYS A 31 -21.35 12.43 21.43
N ASP A 32 -20.47 13.25 20.85
CA ASP A 32 -20.83 14.24 19.83
C ASP A 32 -20.35 13.78 18.45
N ILE A 33 -21.30 13.28 17.67
CA ILE A 33 -21.12 12.85 16.28
C ILE A 33 -21.67 13.88 15.29
N GLY A 34 -21.87 15.13 15.71
CA GLY A 34 -22.46 16.18 14.86
C GLY A 34 -21.69 16.43 13.56
N TRP A 35 -20.39 16.14 13.55
CA TRP A 35 -19.54 16.18 12.35
C TRP A 35 -19.94 15.17 11.28
N ALA A 36 -20.59 14.05 11.63
CA ALA A 36 -21.01 13.02 10.67
C ALA A 36 -22.05 13.54 9.66
N ASN A 37 -22.78 14.61 9.99
CA ASN A 37 -23.68 15.29 9.06
C ASN A 37 -22.95 15.80 7.80
N ASN A 38 -21.67 16.15 7.91
CA ASN A 38 -20.85 16.58 6.78
C ASN A 38 -20.41 15.41 5.87
N LEU A 39 -20.82 14.17 6.15
CA LEU A 39 -20.47 12.99 5.35
C LEU A 39 -21.69 12.38 4.63
N GLN A 40 -22.89 12.98 4.75
CA GLN A 40 -24.13 12.44 4.18
C GLN A 40 -24.11 12.34 2.64
N ASP A 41 -23.30 13.18 1.98
CA ASP A 41 -23.13 13.23 0.53
C ASP A 41 -21.82 12.57 0.05
N VAL A 42 -21.05 11.98 0.96
CA VAL A 42 -19.73 11.41 0.67
C VAL A 42 -19.85 9.96 0.20
N GLN A 43 -19.04 9.58 -0.79
CA GLN A 43 -18.83 8.19 -1.17
C GLN A 43 -17.44 7.75 -0.73
N VAL A 44 -17.29 6.50 -0.33
CA VAL A 44 -16.00 5.94 0.09
C VAL A 44 -15.70 4.69 -0.73
N ASN A 45 -14.59 4.72 -1.49
CA ASN A 45 -14.05 3.53 -2.10
C ASN A 45 -13.02 2.90 -1.16
N ILE A 46 -13.14 1.61 -0.88
CA ILE A 46 -12.33 0.85 0.05
C ILE A 46 -11.59 -0.24 -0.74
N TYR A 47 -10.30 -0.04 -0.96
CA TYR A 47 -9.41 -1.01 -1.60
C TYR A 47 -8.79 -1.87 -0.52
N PHE A 48 -9.05 -3.18 -0.51
CA PHE A 48 -8.62 -4.05 0.58
C PHE A 48 -8.18 -5.43 0.09
N GLY A 49 -7.48 -6.18 0.93
CA GLY A 49 -7.15 -7.59 0.67
C GLY A 49 -7.57 -8.45 1.85
N SER A 50 -8.39 -9.48 1.64
CA SER A 50 -8.80 -10.42 2.69
C SER A 50 -7.66 -11.25 3.27
N TRP A 51 -6.47 -11.19 2.65
CA TRP A 51 -5.22 -11.79 3.09
C TRP A 51 -4.38 -10.85 3.98
N CYS A 52 -4.67 -9.54 4.00
CA CYS A 52 -3.87 -8.54 4.70
C CYS A 52 -4.37 -8.34 6.14
N GLY A 53 -3.46 -8.35 7.12
CA GLY A 53 -3.78 -8.13 8.54
C GLY A 53 -4.44 -6.78 8.80
N ASP A 54 -3.91 -5.69 8.24
CA ASP A 54 -4.47 -4.35 8.40
C ASP A 54 -5.86 -4.23 7.75
N SER A 55 -6.11 -4.97 6.66
CA SER A 55 -7.44 -4.96 6.02
C SER A 55 -8.45 -5.67 6.91
N LYS A 56 -8.05 -6.81 7.50
CA LYS A 56 -8.88 -7.52 8.48
C LYS A 56 -9.16 -6.66 9.71
N ASN A 57 -8.19 -5.87 10.15
CA ASN A 57 -8.33 -5.00 11.31
C ASN A 57 -9.21 -3.77 11.03
N TYR A 58 -8.91 -2.97 10.01
CA TYR A 58 -9.49 -1.64 9.85
C TYR A 58 -10.76 -1.60 9.01
N VAL A 59 -10.98 -2.53 8.07
CA VAL A 59 -12.19 -2.52 7.23
C VAL A 59 -13.45 -2.78 8.08
N PRO A 60 -13.50 -3.80 8.96
CA PRO A 60 -14.69 -4.04 9.80
C PRO A 60 -14.93 -2.89 10.77
N LYS A 61 -13.87 -2.36 11.40
CA LYS A 61 -13.95 -1.20 12.31
C LYS A 61 -14.50 0.04 11.62
N PHE A 62 -14.03 0.32 10.39
CA PHE A 62 -14.52 1.44 9.59
C PHE A 62 -15.99 1.29 9.20
N ILE A 63 -16.39 0.10 8.74
CA ILE A 63 -17.80 -0.17 8.38
C ILE A 63 -18.70 -0.04 9.61
N LYS A 64 -18.28 -0.58 10.77
CA LYS A 64 -19.01 -0.45 12.04
C LYS A 64 -19.17 1.02 12.43
N LEU A 65 -18.08 1.79 12.47
CA LEU A 65 -18.13 3.24 12.76
C LEU A 65 -19.10 3.97 11.82
N TRP A 66 -18.99 3.72 10.51
CA TRP A 66 -19.83 4.36 9.49
C TRP A 66 -21.33 4.10 9.73
N LYS A 67 -21.69 2.85 10.10
CA LYS A 67 -23.06 2.47 10.47
C LYS A 67 -23.51 3.13 11.79
N GLU A 68 -22.66 3.13 12.82
CA GLU A 68 -22.98 3.67 14.14
C GLU A 68 -23.21 5.19 14.14
N ILE A 69 -22.51 5.94 13.28
CA ILE A 69 -22.72 7.39 13.11
C ILE A 69 -23.89 7.73 12.17
N GLY A 70 -24.69 6.75 11.78
CA GLY A 70 -25.93 6.94 11.01
C GLY A 70 -25.74 7.19 9.52
N LEU A 71 -24.57 6.87 8.97
CA LEU A 71 -24.32 6.95 7.53
C LEU A 71 -24.75 5.66 6.82
N LYS A 72 -25.02 5.77 5.53
CA LYS A 72 -25.62 4.68 4.76
C LYS A 72 -24.53 3.77 4.20
N GLU A 73 -24.74 2.46 4.35
CA GLU A 73 -23.83 1.44 3.83
C GLU A 73 -23.64 1.55 2.30
N ASN A 74 -24.65 2.01 1.56
CA ASN A 74 -24.55 2.20 0.12
C ASN A 74 -23.59 3.33 -0.32
N GLN A 75 -23.06 4.11 0.62
CA GLN A 75 -21.96 5.06 0.39
C GLN A 75 -20.60 4.36 0.30
N LEU A 76 -20.51 3.09 0.71
CA LEU A 76 -19.28 2.32 0.75
C LEU A 76 -19.20 1.38 -0.47
N LYS A 77 -18.08 1.42 -1.18
CA LYS A 77 -17.77 0.51 -2.30
C LYS A 77 -16.47 -0.22 -2.01
N LEU A 78 -16.53 -1.55 -1.98
CA LEU A 78 -15.37 -2.39 -1.65
C LEU A 78 -14.77 -2.96 -2.93
N TYR A 79 -13.44 -2.87 -3.06
CA TYR A 79 -12.65 -3.44 -4.15
C TYR A 79 -11.60 -4.38 -3.56
N ALA A 80 -11.72 -5.67 -3.89
CA ALA A 80 -10.81 -6.71 -3.39
C ALA A 80 -9.59 -6.84 -4.31
N LEU A 81 -8.40 -6.80 -3.71
CA LEU A 81 -7.12 -6.83 -4.44
C LEU A 81 -6.37 -8.14 -4.20
N TYR A 82 -5.69 -8.62 -5.25
CA TYR A 82 -4.93 -9.86 -5.23
C TYR A 82 -3.71 -9.81 -4.30
N ASP A 83 -3.28 -10.99 -3.83
CA ASP A 83 -2.21 -11.20 -2.85
C ASP A 83 -0.81 -11.45 -3.45
N GLY A 84 -0.68 -11.41 -4.79
CA GLY A 84 0.56 -11.71 -5.50
C GLY A 84 0.75 -13.19 -5.86
N LYS A 85 -0.19 -14.09 -5.50
CA LYS A 85 -0.09 -15.51 -5.92
C LYS A 85 -0.44 -15.73 -7.39
N VAL A 86 -1.22 -14.82 -7.97
CA VAL A 86 -1.41 -14.77 -9.42
C VAL A 86 -0.31 -13.87 -9.97
N GLU A 87 0.41 -14.34 -10.98
CA GLU A 87 1.52 -13.61 -11.59
C GLU A 87 1.08 -12.22 -12.05
N GLY A 88 1.85 -11.19 -11.71
CA GLY A 88 1.56 -9.79 -12.03
C GLY A 88 0.32 -9.23 -11.31
N LYS A 89 -0.07 -9.84 -10.18
CA LYS A 89 -1.27 -9.46 -9.43
C LYS A 89 -1.01 -9.33 -7.94
N TYR A 90 -0.07 -8.47 -7.55
CA TYR A 90 0.05 -7.98 -6.18
C TYR A 90 -0.61 -6.63 -6.02
N LYS A 91 -1.65 -6.56 -5.15
CA LYS A 91 -2.48 -5.37 -4.93
C LYS A 91 -3.09 -4.78 -6.21
N GLN A 92 -3.32 -5.62 -7.21
CA GLN A 92 -4.07 -5.28 -8.41
C GLN A 92 -5.50 -5.78 -8.26
N GLY A 93 -6.45 -5.08 -8.88
CA GLY A 93 -7.84 -5.51 -8.98
C GLY A 93 -8.08 -6.43 -10.19
N PRO A 94 -9.19 -7.18 -10.18
CA PRO A 94 -9.60 -7.99 -11.33
C PRO A 94 -9.83 -7.14 -12.58
N ASP A 95 -10.40 -5.95 -12.42
CA ASP A 95 -10.76 -5.03 -13.50
C ASP A 95 -9.87 -3.78 -13.55
N ALA A 96 -8.72 -3.84 -12.84
CA ALA A 96 -7.74 -2.77 -12.72
C ALA A 96 -8.28 -1.49 -12.04
N GLU A 97 -9.16 -1.66 -11.05
CA GLU A 97 -9.83 -0.60 -10.31
C GLU A 97 -8.88 0.30 -9.52
N GLU A 98 -7.64 -0.14 -9.29
CA GLU A 98 -6.58 0.58 -8.60
C GLU A 98 -5.84 1.60 -9.48
N LYS A 99 -5.94 1.48 -10.80
CA LYS A 99 -5.12 2.27 -11.75
C LYS A 99 -5.37 3.76 -11.59
N GLY A 100 -4.26 4.51 -11.47
CA GLY A 100 -4.30 5.96 -11.32
C GLY A 100 -4.69 6.48 -9.93
N LEU A 101 -5.02 5.59 -8.98
CA LEU A 101 -5.49 5.98 -7.64
C LEU A 101 -4.41 5.94 -6.56
N LYS A 102 -3.17 5.59 -6.95
CA LYS A 102 -2.01 5.45 -6.05
C LYS A 102 -2.26 4.43 -4.93
N ILE A 103 -2.83 3.27 -5.26
CA ILE A 103 -2.99 2.18 -4.30
C ILE A 103 -1.67 1.42 -4.18
N HIS A 104 -0.94 1.67 -3.09
CA HIS A 104 0.31 0.95 -2.78
C HIS A 104 0.21 0.18 -1.45
N ARG A 105 -0.76 0.52 -0.59
CA ARG A 105 -1.11 -0.20 0.64
C ARG A 105 -2.59 -0.57 0.68
N VAL A 106 -2.89 -1.61 1.46
CA VAL A 106 -4.26 -2.05 1.73
C VAL A 106 -4.44 -2.24 3.23
N PRO A 107 -5.55 -1.77 3.83
CA PRO A 107 -6.67 -1.15 3.15
C PRO A 107 -6.37 0.32 2.79
N THR A 108 -6.99 0.84 1.73
CA THR A 108 -6.99 2.28 1.42
C THR A 108 -8.42 2.73 1.27
N PHE A 109 -8.80 3.73 2.06
CA PHE A 109 -10.12 4.37 2.05
C PHE A 109 -10.00 5.70 1.33
N ILE A 110 -10.76 5.91 0.26
CA ILE A 110 -10.73 7.15 -0.53
C ILE A 110 -12.10 7.80 -0.49
N PHE A 111 -12.14 9.05 -0.04
CA PHE A 111 -13.37 9.81 0.19
C PHE A 111 -13.63 10.75 -0.99
N TYR A 112 -14.83 10.65 -1.55
CA TYR A 112 -15.27 11.39 -2.72
C TYR A 112 -16.48 12.27 -2.41
N ARG A 113 -16.47 13.48 -2.96
CA ARG A 113 -17.63 14.36 -3.05
C ARG A 113 -17.69 14.92 -4.47
N ASN A 114 -18.85 14.81 -5.13
CA ASN A 114 -19.01 15.21 -6.54
C ASN A 114 -17.93 14.60 -7.45
N ASP A 115 -17.67 13.30 -7.28
CA ASP A 115 -16.65 12.51 -8.01
C ASP A 115 -15.20 13.02 -7.88
N LYS A 116 -14.94 13.90 -6.91
CA LYS A 116 -13.59 14.37 -6.59
C LYS A 116 -13.11 13.79 -5.28
N GLU A 117 -11.96 13.14 -5.33
CA GLU A 117 -11.24 12.74 -4.13
C GLU A 117 -10.87 14.00 -3.33
N PHE A 118 -11.20 14.02 -2.04
CA PHE A 118 -10.82 15.12 -1.14
C PHE A 118 -10.06 14.66 0.11
N ALA A 119 -10.07 13.36 0.41
CA ALA A 119 -9.31 12.78 1.50
C ALA A 119 -9.07 11.28 1.27
N ARG A 120 -8.09 10.72 1.97
CA ARG A 120 -7.86 9.27 2.04
C ARG A 120 -7.26 8.86 3.39
N ILE A 121 -7.46 7.60 3.76
CA ILE A 121 -6.75 6.92 4.84
C ILE A 121 -6.02 5.73 4.22
N VAL A 122 -4.73 5.56 4.51
CA VAL A 122 -3.86 4.55 3.87
C VAL A 122 -3.29 3.61 4.94
N GLU A 123 -3.66 2.32 4.82
CA GLU A 123 -3.38 1.17 5.72
C GLU A 123 -3.99 1.28 7.11
N SER A 124 -3.76 2.40 7.78
CA SER A 124 -4.27 2.69 9.12
C SER A 124 -4.57 4.19 9.27
N PRO A 125 -5.41 4.58 10.23
CA PRO A 125 -5.50 5.96 10.70
C PRO A 125 -4.13 6.46 11.18
N VAL A 126 -3.91 7.78 11.10
CA VAL A 126 -2.73 8.48 11.61
C VAL A 126 -2.88 8.73 13.11
N ASN A 127 -4.08 9.10 13.55
CA ASN A 127 -4.43 9.22 14.96
C ASN A 127 -5.15 7.94 15.40
N ASP A 128 -6.46 8.02 15.54
CA ASP A 128 -7.39 6.90 15.67
C ASP A 128 -8.49 7.02 14.62
N LEU A 129 -9.28 5.95 14.47
CA LEU A 129 -10.27 5.84 13.39
C LEU A 129 -11.37 6.91 13.48
N GLU A 130 -11.82 7.23 14.70
CA GLU A 130 -12.88 8.22 14.92
C GLU A 130 -12.34 9.64 14.67
N THR A 131 -11.18 9.96 15.25
CA THR A 131 -10.53 11.27 15.10
C THR A 131 -10.21 11.59 13.65
N ASP A 132 -9.63 10.64 12.90
CA ASP A 132 -9.30 10.86 11.48
C ASP A 132 -10.56 11.04 10.64
N LEU A 133 -11.62 10.27 10.91
CA LEU A 133 -12.88 10.42 10.18
C LEU A 133 -13.55 11.78 10.50
N ALA A 134 -13.53 12.21 11.75
CA ALA A 134 -14.03 13.51 12.17
C ALA A 134 -13.23 14.65 11.51
N GLN A 135 -11.89 14.55 11.48
CA GLN A 135 -11.01 15.50 10.80
C GLN A 135 -11.35 15.63 9.30
N ILE A 136 -11.57 14.50 8.62
CA ILE A 136 -12.02 14.48 7.22
C ILE A 136 -13.37 15.20 7.07
N ALA A 137 -14.34 14.89 7.93
CA ALA A 137 -15.67 15.50 7.91
C ALA A 137 -15.64 17.02 8.16
N LEU A 138 -14.68 17.49 8.93
CA LEU A 138 -14.48 18.90 9.26
C LEU A 138 -13.59 19.65 8.24
N GLY A 139 -13.06 18.96 7.23
CA GLY A 139 -12.22 19.56 6.18
C GLY A 139 -10.74 19.73 6.55
N TYR A 140 -10.26 19.04 7.58
CA TYR A 140 -8.87 19.05 8.04
C TYR A 140 -8.26 17.64 8.04
N PRO A 141 -8.27 16.91 6.91
CA PRO A 141 -7.78 15.53 6.88
C PRO A 141 -6.31 15.44 7.30
N SER A 142 -5.97 14.39 8.04
CA SER A 142 -4.57 14.06 8.34
C SER A 142 -3.78 13.80 7.05
N ILE A 143 -2.48 14.12 7.06
CA ILE A 143 -1.57 13.73 5.98
C ILE A 143 -1.44 12.20 6.00
N PRO A 144 -1.81 11.48 4.93
CA PRO A 144 -1.79 10.03 4.94
C PRO A 144 -0.40 9.44 5.22
N ASN A 145 -0.39 8.21 5.75
CA ASN A 145 0.81 7.41 5.86
C ASN A 145 1.49 7.20 4.49
N TYR A 146 2.77 6.84 4.51
CA TYR A 146 3.55 6.50 3.32
C TYR A 146 3.82 7.66 2.34
N ARG A 147 4.28 8.78 2.91
CA ARG A 147 4.51 10.03 2.18
C ARG A 147 5.59 9.94 1.10
N ALA A 148 6.58 9.06 1.24
CA ALA A 148 7.61 8.86 0.23
C ALA A 148 7.06 8.07 -0.96
N ALA A 149 6.21 7.08 -0.71
CA ALA A 149 5.53 6.35 -1.78
C ALA A 149 4.61 7.27 -2.61
N ASP A 150 3.80 8.09 -1.95
CA ASP A 150 2.93 9.07 -2.61
C ASP A 150 3.72 10.11 -3.41
N TYR A 151 4.84 10.57 -2.86
CA TYR A 151 5.76 11.48 -3.55
C TYR A 151 6.30 10.87 -4.85
N ILE A 152 6.82 9.64 -4.79
CA ILE A 152 7.38 8.97 -5.97
C ILE A 152 6.29 8.72 -7.02
N LEU A 153 5.10 8.28 -6.63
CA LEU A 153 4.00 8.08 -7.58
C LEU A 153 3.56 9.39 -8.25
N GLU A 154 3.64 10.52 -7.55
CA GLU A 154 3.39 11.83 -8.16
C GLU A 154 4.51 12.25 -9.12
N LEU A 155 5.77 11.88 -8.86
CA LEU A 155 6.86 12.08 -9.82
C LEU A 155 6.60 11.30 -11.10
N PHE A 156 6.32 10.01 -10.99
CA PHE A 156 6.05 9.14 -12.15
C PHE A 156 4.83 9.57 -12.97
N LYS A 157 3.87 10.24 -12.34
CA LYS A 157 2.72 10.81 -13.04
C LYS A 157 3.10 12.03 -13.90
N ASN A 158 4.07 12.81 -13.47
CA ASN A 158 4.35 14.14 -14.03
C ASN A 158 5.66 14.21 -14.82
N GLN A 159 6.52 13.20 -14.71
CA GLN A 159 7.86 13.19 -15.30
C GLN A 159 8.19 11.80 -15.85
N THR A 160 9.03 11.79 -16.88
CA THR A 160 9.63 10.56 -17.41
C THR A 160 10.66 9.99 -16.42
N ILE A 161 10.96 8.69 -16.52
CA ILE A 161 11.94 8.06 -15.65
C ILE A 161 13.34 8.63 -15.87
N GLU A 162 13.67 9.06 -17.09
CA GLU A 162 14.93 9.70 -17.44
C GLU A 162 15.11 11.05 -16.74
N GLU A 163 14.06 11.90 -16.72
CA GLU A 163 14.07 13.18 -16.03
C GLU A 163 14.23 12.99 -14.51
N ILE A 164 13.55 12.00 -13.94
CA ILE A 164 13.66 11.67 -12.51
C ILE A 164 15.07 11.16 -12.19
N LYS A 165 15.65 10.30 -13.04
CA LYS A 165 17.01 9.78 -12.86
C LYS A 165 18.07 10.89 -12.98
N ALA A 166 17.87 11.89 -13.82
CA ALA A 166 18.78 13.05 -13.94
C ALA A 166 18.90 13.83 -12.62
N GLU A 167 17.81 13.94 -11.87
CA GLU A 167 17.74 14.63 -10.57
C GLU A 167 17.71 13.66 -9.38
N LYS A 168 18.19 12.42 -9.55
CA LYS A 168 18.08 11.33 -8.56
C LYS A 168 18.47 11.74 -7.15
N ARG A 169 19.59 12.45 -6.98
CA ARG A 169 20.07 12.87 -5.65
C ARG A 169 19.02 13.71 -4.91
N LYS A 170 18.35 14.63 -5.60
CA LYS A 170 17.28 15.45 -5.04
C LYS A 170 16.12 14.58 -4.58
N HIS A 171 15.66 13.66 -5.42
CA HIS A 171 14.54 12.78 -5.11
C HIS A 171 14.84 11.80 -3.97
N VAL A 172 16.06 11.26 -3.88
CA VAL A 172 16.48 10.40 -2.77
C VAL A 172 16.49 11.18 -1.44
N ILE A 173 16.98 12.42 -1.43
CA ILE A 173 16.95 13.28 -0.24
C ILE A 173 15.51 13.59 0.17
N GLU A 174 14.63 13.88 -0.78
CA GLU A 174 13.23 14.16 -0.49
C GLU A 174 12.52 12.92 0.09
N CYS A 175 12.82 11.73 -0.43
CA CYS A 175 12.32 10.47 0.12
C CYS A 175 12.86 10.20 1.52
N TYR A 176 14.15 10.48 1.78
CA TYR A 176 14.78 10.31 3.10
C TYR A 176 14.03 11.07 4.21
N TYR A 177 13.56 12.29 3.94
CA TYR A 177 12.80 13.09 4.91
C TYR A 177 11.33 12.67 5.07
N LYS A 178 10.81 11.84 4.15
CA LYS A 178 9.42 11.39 4.16
C LYS A 178 9.23 9.97 4.67
N THR A 179 10.20 9.09 4.40
CA THR A 179 10.08 7.67 4.70
C THR A 179 10.44 7.38 6.15
N GLY A 180 9.62 6.57 6.82
CA GLY A 180 9.90 6.15 8.19
C GLY A 180 10.65 4.81 8.28
N LYS A 181 10.29 3.86 7.41
CA LYS A 181 10.82 2.48 7.42
C LYS A 181 11.03 1.98 5.99
N SER A 182 11.96 1.03 5.82
CA SER A 182 12.29 0.43 4.52
C SER A 182 11.07 -0.23 3.86
N ASN A 183 10.15 -0.80 4.65
CA ASN A 183 8.96 -1.47 4.14
C ASN A 183 8.08 -0.56 3.28
N GLU A 184 8.06 0.76 3.51
CA GLU A 184 7.27 1.71 2.73
C GLU A 184 7.61 1.61 1.24
N LEU A 185 8.85 1.92 0.89
CA LEU A 185 9.32 1.88 -0.48
C LEU A 185 9.47 0.44 -0.99
N ASN A 186 9.77 -0.52 -0.11
CA ASN A 186 9.86 -1.93 -0.51
C ASN A 186 8.51 -2.42 -1.07
N THR A 187 7.42 -2.14 -0.36
CA THR A 187 6.09 -2.49 -0.80
C THR A 187 5.72 -1.79 -2.12
N LEU A 188 6.04 -0.50 -2.27
CA LEU A 188 5.81 0.20 -3.53
C LEU A 188 6.58 -0.44 -4.68
N GLY A 189 7.84 -0.81 -4.46
CA GLY A 189 8.68 -1.48 -5.47
C GLY A 189 8.02 -2.75 -6.00
N TYR A 190 7.54 -3.64 -5.13
CA TYR A 190 6.84 -4.86 -5.55
C TYR A 190 5.50 -4.59 -6.24
N VAL A 191 4.72 -3.60 -5.78
CA VAL A 191 3.48 -3.20 -6.47
C VAL A 191 3.76 -2.76 -7.91
N LEU A 192 4.84 -2.01 -8.13
CA LEU A 192 5.26 -1.59 -9.47
C LEU A 192 5.79 -2.76 -10.30
N LEU A 193 6.59 -3.63 -9.68
CA LEU A 193 7.17 -4.80 -10.34
C LEU A 193 6.08 -5.74 -10.88
N ASP A 194 5.07 -6.04 -10.06
CA ASP A 194 3.91 -6.85 -10.47
C ASP A 194 3.04 -6.15 -11.52
N ALA A 195 2.99 -4.82 -11.50
CA ALA A 195 2.35 -4.03 -12.57
C ALA A 195 3.20 -3.95 -13.85
N ASN A 196 4.30 -4.71 -13.95
CA ASN A 196 5.27 -4.69 -15.06
C ASN A 196 5.90 -3.30 -15.31
N ARG A 197 5.98 -2.47 -14.27
CA ARG A 197 6.61 -1.14 -14.28
C ARG A 197 8.06 -1.23 -13.82
N ILE A 198 8.85 -2.02 -14.55
CA ILE A 198 10.18 -2.48 -14.12
C ILE A 198 11.15 -1.33 -13.84
N GLU A 199 11.29 -0.37 -14.74
CA GLU A 199 12.22 0.77 -14.57
C GLU A 199 11.88 1.65 -13.36
N GLU A 200 10.60 1.81 -13.08
CA GLU A 200 10.09 2.56 -11.94
C GLU A 200 10.29 1.79 -10.63
N ALA A 201 10.08 0.47 -10.65
CA ALA A 201 10.40 -0.42 -9.53
C ALA A 201 11.89 -0.38 -9.19
N LEU A 202 12.78 -0.46 -10.19
CA LEU A 202 14.24 -0.36 -9.99
C LEU A 202 14.62 0.96 -9.31
N PHE A 203 14.06 2.09 -9.75
CA PHE A 203 14.31 3.39 -9.11
C PHE A 203 13.85 3.41 -7.64
N VAL A 204 12.69 2.83 -7.34
CA VAL A 204 12.15 2.75 -5.97
C VAL A 204 13.02 1.88 -5.08
N PHE A 205 13.39 0.68 -5.52
CA PHE A 205 14.25 -0.22 -4.74
C PHE A 205 15.63 0.38 -4.52
N GLU A 206 16.22 1.01 -5.54
CA GLU A 206 17.49 1.69 -5.43
C GLU A 206 17.43 2.86 -4.42
N THR A 207 16.36 3.66 -4.48
CA THR A 207 16.11 4.74 -3.51
C THR A 207 16.01 4.19 -2.08
N ASN A 208 15.26 3.09 -1.90
CA ASN A 208 15.12 2.42 -0.61
C ASN A 208 16.47 1.91 -0.08
N MET A 209 17.28 1.30 -0.95
CA MET A 209 18.63 0.83 -0.64
C MET A 209 19.55 1.97 -0.17
N TYR A 210 19.54 3.12 -0.84
CA TYR A 210 20.36 4.26 -0.40
C TYR A 210 19.95 4.81 0.97
N ILE A 211 18.66 4.83 1.27
CA ILE A 211 18.13 5.35 2.55
C ILE A 211 18.43 4.37 3.70
N PHE A 212 18.24 3.07 3.48
CA PHE A 212 18.36 2.03 4.52
C PHE A 212 19.55 1.08 4.28
N LYS A 213 20.70 1.63 3.89
CA LYS A 213 21.90 0.92 3.39
C LYS A 213 22.51 -0.16 4.29
N TYR A 214 22.04 -0.34 5.52
CA TYR A 214 22.51 -1.37 6.46
C TYR A 214 21.49 -2.49 6.69
N GLN A 215 20.36 -2.48 5.98
CA GLN A 215 19.38 -3.55 6.04
C GLN A 215 19.61 -4.54 4.88
N PRO A 216 19.83 -5.84 5.13
CA PRO A 216 20.02 -6.81 4.05
C PRO A 216 18.85 -6.84 3.06
N ASN A 217 17.62 -6.73 3.57
CA ASN A 217 16.39 -6.83 2.78
C ASN A 217 16.30 -5.80 1.63
N VAL A 218 16.84 -4.59 1.78
CA VAL A 218 16.76 -3.58 0.70
C VAL A 218 17.69 -3.90 -0.47
N TYR A 219 18.79 -4.62 -0.23
CA TYR A 219 19.64 -5.13 -1.31
C TYR A 219 19.03 -6.36 -1.96
N ASP A 220 18.42 -7.25 -1.16
CA ASP A 220 17.74 -8.45 -1.63
C ASP A 220 16.59 -8.11 -2.59
N SER A 221 15.67 -7.23 -2.17
CA SER A 221 14.56 -6.81 -3.04
C SER A 221 15.03 -6.04 -4.28
N TYR A 222 16.12 -5.25 -4.18
CA TYR A 222 16.70 -4.60 -5.37
C TYR A 222 17.36 -5.61 -6.32
N ALA A 223 17.97 -6.67 -5.78
CA ALA A 223 18.56 -7.75 -6.57
C ALA A 223 17.49 -8.51 -7.34
N GLU A 224 16.36 -8.86 -6.69
CA GLU A 224 15.22 -9.54 -7.32
C GLU A 224 14.68 -8.73 -8.51
N ALA A 225 14.48 -7.42 -8.34
CA ALA A 225 14.03 -6.55 -9.41
C ALA A 225 15.05 -6.49 -10.57
N ASN A 226 16.36 -6.53 -10.28
CA ASN A 226 17.39 -6.59 -11.32
C ASN A 226 17.42 -7.92 -12.05
N VAL A 227 17.12 -9.05 -11.39
CA VAL A 227 16.95 -10.35 -12.07
C VAL A 227 15.80 -10.26 -13.06
N MET A 228 14.66 -9.68 -12.66
CA MET A 228 13.51 -9.50 -13.56
C MET A 228 13.80 -8.55 -14.73
N ALA A 229 14.67 -7.56 -14.53
CA ALA A 229 15.14 -6.67 -15.58
C ALA A 229 16.23 -7.27 -16.49
N GLY A 230 16.71 -8.50 -16.21
CA GLY A 230 17.82 -9.13 -16.94
C GLY A 230 19.21 -8.60 -16.57
N ASN A 231 19.32 -7.78 -15.53
CA ASN A 231 20.56 -7.17 -15.04
C ASN A 231 21.31 -8.12 -14.09
N TYR A 232 21.67 -9.32 -14.55
CA TYR A 232 22.18 -10.39 -13.70
C TYR A 232 23.47 -10.03 -12.94
N GLU A 233 24.42 -9.34 -13.57
CA GLU A 233 25.66 -8.92 -12.89
C GLU A 233 25.39 -7.92 -11.75
N VAL A 234 24.43 -7.02 -11.94
CA VAL A 234 24.00 -6.10 -10.87
C VAL A 234 23.34 -6.87 -9.74
N ALA A 235 22.45 -7.82 -10.06
CA ALA A 235 21.80 -8.67 -9.07
C ALA A 235 22.80 -9.50 -8.25
N LYS A 236 23.81 -10.13 -8.89
CA LYS A 236 24.88 -10.88 -8.19
C LYS A 236 25.61 -9.99 -7.19
N ASN A 237 25.99 -8.78 -7.58
CA ASN A 237 26.68 -7.84 -6.69
C ASN A 237 25.80 -7.43 -5.50
N LEU A 238 24.49 -7.24 -5.71
CA LEU A 238 23.54 -6.93 -4.65
C LEU A 238 23.33 -8.11 -3.70
N TYR A 239 23.18 -9.34 -4.19
CA TYR A 239 23.09 -10.53 -3.33
C TYR A 239 24.38 -10.78 -2.55
N ASN A 240 25.55 -10.57 -3.15
CA ASN A 240 26.81 -10.61 -2.40
C ASN A 240 26.81 -9.56 -1.28
N LYS A 241 26.25 -8.36 -1.53
CA LYS A 241 26.09 -7.35 -0.49
C LYS A 241 25.14 -7.77 0.63
N VAL A 242 24.07 -8.52 0.32
CA VAL A 242 23.21 -9.16 1.33
C VAL A 242 24.05 -10.06 2.23
N LEU A 243 24.89 -10.92 1.66
CA LEU A 243 25.74 -11.86 2.40
C LEU A 243 26.88 -11.19 3.18
N GLU A 244 27.34 -10.02 2.77
CA GLU A 244 28.24 -9.20 3.59
C GLU A 244 27.56 -8.68 4.87
N LEU A 245 26.27 -8.35 4.80
CA LEU A 245 25.49 -7.82 5.92
C LEU A 245 24.87 -8.93 6.79
N ASP A 246 24.50 -10.05 6.17
CA ASP A 246 23.89 -11.22 6.77
C ASP A 246 24.44 -12.50 6.12
N PRO A 247 25.60 -13.01 6.60
CA PRO A 247 26.26 -14.18 6.02
C PRO A 247 25.42 -15.47 6.03
N GLU A 248 24.37 -15.55 6.86
CA GLU A 248 23.49 -16.72 6.97
C GLU A 248 22.22 -16.61 6.13
N ASN A 249 22.08 -15.54 5.34
CA ASN A 249 20.91 -15.34 4.50
C ASN A 249 20.76 -16.46 3.46
N LYS A 250 19.73 -17.30 3.65
CA LYS A 250 19.48 -18.46 2.77
C LYS A 250 18.99 -18.04 1.39
N ASN A 251 18.11 -17.04 1.32
CA ASN A 251 17.54 -16.54 0.06
C ASN A 251 18.65 -16.07 -0.89
N ALA A 252 19.55 -15.20 -0.41
CA ALA A 252 20.65 -14.70 -1.24
C ALA A 252 21.59 -15.82 -1.73
N LYS A 253 21.90 -16.82 -0.88
CA LYS A 253 22.70 -18.00 -1.26
C LYS A 253 22.00 -18.81 -2.37
N GLU A 254 20.69 -18.98 -2.28
CA GLU A 254 19.89 -19.71 -3.26
C GLU A 254 19.81 -18.93 -4.58
N LYS A 255 19.50 -17.64 -4.53
CA LYS A 255 19.38 -16.77 -5.71
C LYS A 255 20.69 -16.63 -6.49
N LEU A 256 21.84 -16.54 -5.81
CA LEU A 256 23.14 -16.56 -6.49
C LEU A 256 23.36 -17.84 -7.30
N LYS A 257 23.05 -19.00 -6.70
CA LYS A 257 23.14 -20.30 -7.39
C LYS A 257 22.19 -20.39 -8.57
N GLU A 258 20.96 -19.88 -8.43
CA GLU A 258 19.99 -19.84 -9.53
C GLU A 258 20.54 -19.04 -10.72
N ILE A 259 21.11 -17.85 -10.47
CA ILE A 259 21.69 -17.01 -11.53
C ILE A 259 22.90 -17.70 -12.18
N GLU A 260 23.79 -18.31 -11.39
CA GLU A 260 24.99 -19.02 -11.89
C GLU A 260 24.63 -20.24 -12.75
N ASN A 261 23.62 -21.00 -12.34
CA ASN A 261 23.19 -22.21 -13.05
C ASN A 261 22.37 -21.92 -14.31
N SER A 262 21.76 -20.73 -14.39
CA SER A 262 20.92 -20.36 -15.53
C SER A 262 21.72 -20.01 -16.78
N ASN A 263 23.06 -19.97 -16.72
CA ASN A 263 23.97 -19.55 -17.80
C ASN A 263 23.44 -18.35 -18.64
N PRO A 264 22.93 -17.26 -18.02
CA PRO A 264 22.45 -16.10 -18.78
C PRO A 264 23.59 -15.25 -19.34
#